data_AF-A0A1T5FH41-F1
#
_entry.id   AF-A0A1T5FH41-F1
#
_cell.length_a   1.000
_cell.length_b   1.000
_cell.length_c   1.000
_cell.angle_alpha   90.00
_cell.angle_beta   90.00
_cell.angle_gamma   90.00
#
_symmetry.space_group_name_H-M   'P 1'
#
loop_
_entity.id
_entity.type
_entity.pdbx_description
1 polymer ?
#
loop_
_entity_poly.entity_id
_entity_poly.type
_entity_poly.pdbx_seq_one_letter_code
_entity_poly.pdbx_strand_id
1 'polypeptide(L)'
;MKKYILIVACSVFLFSCKESSQPIDEPSVSVIQHADFVDERDGQVYRCVTIGSQTWMADNLKYRIEMGGLGGCFTYGEELVSVATVVVDNKLFAAAATKAVADGKIQDVPGVAANQQPAYLIRIQASLIPSKTFMTRMLPYPDAYKVLEPIYNELLVKATGVAATLNRDKAEKSNGSFAKRYGYLYTFEGAKNAIPAGWRLPSDADWQELEGTLGMKREQIDLLDQWRGTVQGKLLKKGEGGLGFDAEFGGARVFGIFMYGSPYGNKDVNGYFWSSSELALNDSTQVGITRSVMFDRSTILRGTSRKEAAYHVRLIKE
;
A
#
# COMPACT_ATOMS: atom_id res chain seq x y z
N MET A 1 -46.26 -19.95 62.06
CA MET A 1 -46.99 -19.81 60.79
C MET A 1 -45.98 -19.69 59.65
N LYS A 2 -45.70 -20.79 58.94
CA LYS A 2 -44.77 -20.80 57.79
C LYS A 2 -45.55 -20.45 56.53
N LYS A 3 -45.19 -19.35 55.86
CA LYS A 3 -45.77 -18.96 54.56
C LYS A 3 -44.87 -19.53 53.46
N TYR A 4 -45.40 -20.48 52.69
CA TYR A 4 -44.74 -20.98 51.48
C TYR A 4 -45.16 -20.09 50.30
N ILE A 5 -44.19 -19.45 49.65
CA ILE A 5 -44.39 -18.70 48.41
C ILE A 5 -44.26 -19.70 47.26
N LEU A 6 -45.35 -19.87 46.51
CA LEU A 6 -45.43 -20.71 45.32
C LEU A 6 -44.83 -19.93 44.14
N ILE A 7 -43.64 -20.31 43.66
CA ILE A 7 -43.05 -19.75 42.44
C ILE A 7 -43.58 -20.56 41.26
N VAL A 8 -44.45 -19.94 40.46
CA VAL A 8 -44.93 -20.49 39.19
C VAL A 8 -43.82 -20.31 38.14
N ALA A 9 -43.24 -21.43 37.71
CA ALA A 9 -42.28 -21.45 36.61
C ALA A 9 -43.03 -21.31 35.26
N CYS A 10 -42.98 -20.13 34.66
CA CYS A 10 -43.36 -19.93 33.26
C CYS A 10 -42.30 -20.53 32.34
N SER A 11 -42.50 -21.77 31.91
CA SER A 11 -41.75 -22.39 30.83
C SER A 11 -42.16 -21.74 29.49
N VAL A 12 -41.36 -20.76 29.06
CA VAL A 12 -41.41 -20.19 27.71
C VAL A 12 -40.95 -21.27 26.74
N PHE A 13 -41.89 -21.90 26.05
CA PHE A 13 -41.59 -22.74 24.89
C PHE A 13 -41.10 -21.82 23.75
N LEU A 14 -39.79 -21.67 23.64
CA LEU A 14 -39.16 -21.12 22.45
C LEU A 14 -39.36 -22.11 21.31
N PHE A 15 -40.29 -21.80 20.41
CA PHE A 15 -40.32 -22.38 19.07
C PHE A 15 -39.02 -21.99 18.36
N SER A 16 -38.04 -22.88 18.38
CA SER A 16 -36.88 -22.79 17.50
C SER A 16 -37.34 -23.21 16.10
N CYS A 17 -37.57 -22.23 15.23
CA CYS A 17 -37.62 -22.47 13.80
C CYS A 17 -36.27 -23.05 13.39
N LYS A 18 -36.23 -24.36 13.12
CA LYS A 18 -35.17 -24.96 12.31
C LYS A 18 -35.23 -24.29 10.95
N GLU A 19 -34.38 -23.31 10.69
CA GLU A 19 -34.00 -22.98 9.33
C GLU A 19 -33.41 -24.27 8.73
N SER A 20 -34.09 -24.81 7.73
CA SER A 20 -33.54 -25.89 6.92
C SER A 20 -32.38 -25.30 6.11
N SER A 21 -31.15 -25.45 6.59
CA SER A 21 -29.96 -25.21 5.78
C SER A 21 -29.93 -26.27 4.67
N GLN A 22 -30.49 -25.92 3.52
CA GLN A 22 -30.23 -26.65 2.28
C GLN A 22 -28.70 -26.74 2.11
N PRO A 23 -28.13 -27.93 1.82
CA PRO A 23 -26.72 -28.04 1.51
C PRO A 23 -26.43 -27.11 0.32
N ILE A 24 -25.55 -26.14 0.52
CA ILE A 24 -25.03 -25.35 -0.59
C ILE A 24 -24.12 -26.31 -1.36
N ASP A 25 -24.52 -26.76 -2.54
CA ASP A 25 -23.64 -27.50 -3.45
C ASP A 25 -22.42 -26.61 -3.72
N GLU A 26 -21.26 -26.97 -3.16
CA GLU A 26 -20.02 -26.27 -3.47
C GLU A 26 -19.71 -26.47 -4.97
N PRO A 27 -19.43 -25.41 -5.73
CA PRO A 27 -19.23 -25.52 -7.16
C PRO A 27 -18.01 -26.40 -7.46
N SER A 28 -18.12 -27.28 -8.46
CA SER A 28 -17.00 -28.09 -8.95
C SER A 28 -16.01 -27.22 -9.74
N VAL A 29 -15.21 -26.44 -9.02
CA VAL A 29 -14.23 -25.52 -9.59
C VAL A 29 -12.91 -26.25 -9.85
N SER A 30 -12.39 -26.13 -11.08
CA SER A 30 -11.03 -26.58 -11.40
C SER A 30 -10.02 -25.66 -10.72
N VAL A 31 -9.25 -26.22 -9.79
CA VAL A 31 -8.13 -25.55 -9.12
C VAL A 31 -6.86 -26.33 -9.38
N ILE A 32 -5.86 -25.66 -9.94
CA ILE A 32 -4.56 -26.26 -10.26
C ILE A 32 -3.48 -25.42 -9.59
N GLN A 33 -2.62 -26.05 -8.80
CA GLN A 33 -1.43 -25.39 -8.29
C GLN A 33 -0.52 -25.04 -9.48
N HIS A 34 -0.20 -23.75 -9.63
CA HIS A 34 0.72 -23.29 -10.66
C HIS A 34 2.14 -23.18 -10.06
N ALA A 35 3.16 -23.26 -10.92
CA ALA A 35 4.53 -23.02 -10.50
C ALA A 35 4.67 -21.64 -9.82
N ASP A 36 5.43 -21.58 -8.73
CA ASP A 36 5.72 -20.34 -8.02
C ASP A 36 6.47 -19.36 -8.94
N PHE A 37 6.24 -18.07 -8.71
CA PHE A 37 6.91 -16.99 -9.43
C PHE A 37 8.03 -16.41 -8.56
N VAL A 38 9.22 -16.24 -9.14
CA VAL A 38 10.34 -15.54 -8.49
C VAL A 38 10.46 -14.16 -9.13
N ASP A 39 10.28 -13.11 -8.33
CA ASP A 39 10.45 -11.74 -8.79
C ASP A 39 11.94 -11.40 -8.83
N GLU A 40 12.49 -11.22 -10.03
CA GLU A 40 13.92 -10.95 -10.23
C GLU A 40 14.39 -9.63 -9.60
N ARG A 41 13.46 -8.71 -9.31
CA ARG A 41 13.78 -7.37 -8.77
C ARG A 41 14.22 -7.43 -7.31
N ASP A 42 13.68 -8.36 -6.53
CA ASP A 42 13.94 -8.48 -5.08
C ASP A 42 14.15 -9.92 -4.59
N GLY A 43 14.03 -10.93 -5.46
CA GLY A 43 14.16 -12.34 -5.13
C GLY A 43 12.95 -12.92 -4.38
N GLN A 44 11.86 -12.16 -4.24
CA GLN A 44 10.66 -12.64 -3.55
C GLN A 44 9.97 -13.74 -4.36
N VAL A 45 9.68 -14.85 -3.69
CA VAL A 45 8.93 -15.97 -4.25
C VAL A 45 7.45 -15.80 -3.91
N TYR A 46 6.58 -15.94 -4.91
CA TYR A 46 5.13 -15.83 -4.79
C TYR A 46 4.48 -17.14 -5.24
N ARG A 47 3.64 -17.71 -4.39
CA ARG A 47 2.79 -18.85 -4.78
C ARG A 47 1.81 -18.43 -5.85
N CYS A 48 1.53 -19.34 -6.78
CA CYS A 48 0.58 -19.11 -7.86
C CYS A 48 -0.48 -20.21 -7.91
N VAL A 49 -1.71 -19.85 -8.27
CA VAL A 49 -2.83 -20.79 -8.38
C VAL A 49 -3.66 -20.47 -9.62
N THR A 50 -4.07 -21.50 -10.34
CA THR A 50 -5.03 -21.38 -11.45
C THR A 50 -6.41 -21.76 -10.93
N ILE A 51 -7.38 -20.84 -11.04
CA ILE A 51 -8.78 -21.04 -10.66
C ILE A 51 -9.63 -20.80 -11.91
N GLY A 52 -10.31 -21.85 -12.39
CA GLY A 52 -10.94 -21.82 -13.71
C GLY A 52 -9.91 -21.60 -14.82
N SER A 53 -10.07 -20.52 -15.57
CA SER A 53 -9.19 -20.08 -16.67
C SER A 53 -8.05 -19.16 -16.22
N GLN A 54 -8.11 -18.62 -15.00
CA GLN A 54 -7.26 -17.51 -14.58
C GLN A 54 -6.14 -17.96 -13.64
N THR A 55 -4.93 -17.45 -13.86
CA THR A 55 -3.77 -17.73 -12.99
C THR A 55 -3.44 -16.52 -12.13
N TRP A 56 -3.54 -16.68 -10.81
CA TRP A 56 -3.42 -15.64 -9.79
C TRP A 56 -2.18 -15.84 -8.91
N MET A 57 -1.60 -14.73 -8.45
CA MET A 57 -0.69 -14.76 -7.30
C MET A 57 -1.48 -15.02 -6.01
N ALA A 58 -1.22 -16.17 -5.39
CA ALA A 58 -1.76 -16.61 -4.12
C ALA A 58 -1.08 -15.94 -2.91
N ASP A 59 0.01 -15.19 -3.10
CA ASP A 59 0.58 -14.26 -2.10
C ASP A 59 0.39 -12.77 -2.49
N ASN A 60 0.11 -11.91 -1.50
CA ASN A 60 0.01 -10.47 -1.72
C ASN A 60 1.37 -9.93 -2.16
N LEU A 61 1.38 -8.93 -3.03
CA LEU A 61 2.62 -8.30 -3.48
C LEU A 61 3.43 -7.75 -2.29
N LYS A 62 4.73 -8.08 -2.28
CA LYS A 62 5.70 -7.74 -1.23
C LYS A 62 6.84 -6.85 -1.74
N TYR A 63 6.75 -6.43 -3.00
CA TYR A 63 7.74 -5.56 -3.63
C TYR A 63 7.71 -4.14 -3.05
N ARG A 64 8.81 -3.71 -2.41
CA ARG A 64 8.91 -2.34 -1.87
C ARG A 64 9.33 -1.38 -3.00
N ILE A 65 8.43 -0.49 -3.41
CA ILE A 65 8.74 0.54 -4.40
C ILE A 65 9.81 1.51 -3.85
N GLU A 66 10.65 2.02 -4.74
CA GLU A 66 11.53 3.15 -4.48
C GLU A 66 10.75 4.32 -3.87
N MET A 67 11.36 5.05 -2.92
CA MET A 67 10.72 6.11 -2.12
C MET A 67 9.60 5.66 -1.16
N GLY A 68 9.22 4.38 -1.14
CA GLY A 68 8.34 3.80 -0.13
C GLY A 68 6.99 4.50 -0.02
N GLY A 69 6.64 5.02 1.17
CA GLY A 69 5.37 5.72 1.40
C GLY A 69 5.16 6.93 0.48
N LEU A 70 6.23 7.60 0.03
CA LEU A 70 6.12 8.69 -0.95
C LEU A 70 5.84 8.18 -2.37
N GLY A 71 6.30 6.98 -2.70
CA GLY A 71 5.94 6.26 -3.93
C GLY A 71 4.59 5.55 -3.84
N GLY A 72 3.85 5.70 -2.74
CA GLY A 72 2.56 5.06 -2.53
C GLY A 72 2.62 3.62 -2.04
N CYS A 73 3.72 3.19 -1.41
CA CYS A 73 3.90 1.84 -0.88
C CYS A 73 4.16 1.87 0.64
N PHE A 74 3.27 1.26 1.42
CA PHE A 74 3.25 1.39 2.89
C PHE A 74 3.27 0.05 3.60
N THR A 75 3.97 -0.01 4.74
CA THR A 75 3.61 -0.97 5.79
C THR A 75 2.52 -0.39 6.71
N TYR A 76 1.78 -1.25 7.41
CA TYR A 76 0.76 -0.81 8.36
C TYR A 76 1.33 0.09 9.46
N GLY A 77 0.73 1.26 9.64
CA GLY A 77 1.16 2.26 10.63
C GLY A 77 2.40 3.07 10.22
N GLU A 78 2.86 2.98 8.97
CA GLU A 78 3.98 3.80 8.47
C GLU A 78 3.60 5.29 8.44
N GLU A 79 4.42 6.12 9.09
CA GLU A 79 4.30 7.58 9.06
C GLU A 79 4.92 8.12 7.76
N LEU A 80 4.20 9.02 7.07
CA LEU A 80 4.70 9.68 5.87
C LEU A 80 5.88 10.61 6.21
N VAL A 81 6.89 10.60 5.36
CA VAL A 81 8.01 11.54 5.46
C VAL A 81 7.53 12.94 5.08
N SER A 82 7.76 13.90 5.98
CA SER A 82 7.62 15.32 5.64
C SER A 82 8.92 15.82 5.02
N VAL A 83 8.93 16.13 3.73
CA VAL A 83 10.11 16.67 3.02
C VAL A 83 10.58 17.98 3.68
N ALA A 84 9.68 18.74 4.29
CA ALA A 84 10.01 19.98 5.00
C ALA A 84 10.91 19.75 6.23
N THR A 85 10.87 18.54 6.82
CA THR A 85 11.67 18.18 8.00
C THR A 85 12.91 17.37 7.67
N VAL A 86 13.09 16.96 6.41
CA VAL A 86 14.28 16.21 5.98
C VAL A 86 15.50 17.13 5.98
N VAL A 87 16.57 16.68 6.63
CA VAL A 87 17.84 17.42 6.73
C VAL A 87 18.87 16.76 5.82
N VAL A 88 19.43 17.54 4.90
CA VAL A 88 20.59 17.13 4.10
C VAL A 88 21.84 17.17 4.99
N ASP A 89 22.62 16.09 4.97
CA ASP A 89 23.89 16.03 5.69
C ASP A 89 24.86 17.08 5.16
N ASN A 90 25.29 17.98 6.05
CA ASN A 90 26.13 19.12 5.69
C ASN A 90 27.50 18.70 5.18
N LYS A 91 28.05 17.57 5.64
CA LYS A 91 29.35 17.08 5.18
C LYS A 91 29.26 16.52 3.77
N LEU A 92 28.20 15.76 3.47
CA LEU A 92 27.94 15.27 2.12
C LEU A 92 27.72 16.43 1.14
N PHE A 93 26.92 17.42 1.53
CA PHE A 93 26.72 18.62 0.72
C PHE A 93 28.02 19.40 0.52
N ALA A 94 28.78 19.65 1.59
CA ALA A 94 30.05 20.38 1.50
C ALA A 94 31.08 19.66 0.62
N ALA A 95 31.17 18.34 0.69
CA ALA A 95 32.06 17.54 -0.16
C ALA A 95 31.69 17.69 -1.65
N ALA A 96 30.40 17.56 -1.98
CA ALA A 96 29.91 17.72 -3.35
C ALA A 96 30.09 19.16 -3.86
N ALA A 97 29.79 20.17 -3.04
CA ALA A 97 29.99 21.57 -3.37
C ALA A 97 31.48 21.91 -3.58
N THR A 98 32.36 21.41 -2.72
CA THR A 98 33.82 21.59 -2.85
C THR A 98 34.35 20.95 -4.11
N LYS A 99 33.82 19.78 -4.49
CA LYS A 99 34.13 19.15 -5.79
C LYS A 99 33.70 20.04 -6.95
N ALA A 100 32.51 20.65 -6.92
CA ALA A 100 32.08 21.58 -7.96
C ALA A 100 33.00 22.81 -8.10
N VAL A 101 33.54 23.33 -6.99
CA VAL A 101 34.58 24.36 -7.00
C VAL A 101 35.86 23.84 -7.67
N ALA A 102 36.34 22.66 -7.28
CA ALA A 102 37.56 22.06 -7.83
C ALA A 102 37.44 21.75 -9.34
N ASP A 103 36.25 21.38 -9.79
CA ASP A 103 35.91 21.14 -11.20
C ASP A 103 35.73 22.45 -12.01
N GLY A 104 35.95 23.62 -11.40
CA GLY A 104 35.84 24.92 -12.07
C GLY A 104 34.40 25.34 -12.39
N LYS A 105 33.38 24.72 -11.78
CA LYS A 105 31.97 25.04 -12.04
C LYS A 105 31.51 26.29 -11.29
N ILE A 106 32.23 26.69 -10.25
CA ILE A 106 31.94 27.87 -9.45
C ILE A 106 33.09 28.85 -9.62
N GLN A 107 32.78 30.00 -10.22
CA GLN A 107 33.73 31.04 -10.58
C GLN A 107 33.70 32.20 -9.57
N ASP A 108 34.79 32.95 -9.51
CA ASP A 108 34.85 34.17 -8.72
C ASP A 108 33.97 35.27 -9.32
N VAL A 109 33.36 36.06 -8.45
CA VAL A 109 32.48 37.16 -8.82
C VAL A 109 33.28 38.47 -8.84
N PRO A 110 33.27 39.23 -9.95
CA PRO A 110 33.94 40.53 -10.02
C PRO A 110 33.44 41.50 -8.95
N GLY A 111 34.38 42.21 -8.30
CA GLY A 111 34.07 43.20 -7.27
C GLY A 111 33.74 42.61 -5.88
N VAL A 112 33.77 41.28 -5.73
CA VAL A 112 33.60 40.60 -4.42
C VAL A 112 34.97 40.33 -3.79
N ALA A 113 35.10 40.60 -2.49
CA ALA A 113 36.36 40.36 -1.76
C ALA A 113 36.67 38.85 -1.71
N ALA A 114 37.97 38.48 -1.67
CA ALA A 114 38.41 37.09 -1.70
C ALA A 114 37.78 36.21 -0.59
N ASN A 115 37.58 36.77 0.61
CA ASN A 115 36.94 36.10 1.74
C ASN A 115 35.40 36.09 1.68
N GLN A 116 34.82 36.67 0.64
CA GLN A 116 33.38 36.68 0.35
C GLN A 116 33.06 35.90 -0.93
N GLN A 117 34.07 35.44 -1.69
CA GLN A 117 33.85 34.64 -2.89
C GLN A 117 33.07 33.35 -2.57
N PRO A 118 32.16 32.90 -3.45
CA PRO A 118 31.35 31.70 -3.21
C PRO A 118 32.23 30.46 -3.00
N ALA A 119 33.33 30.32 -3.76
CA ALA A 119 34.29 29.24 -3.59
C ALA A 119 34.95 29.23 -2.20
N TYR A 120 35.29 30.41 -1.67
CA TYR A 120 35.81 30.55 -0.31
C TYR A 120 34.74 30.16 0.72
N LEU A 121 33.54 30.74 0.62
CA LEU A 121 32.43 30.47 1.54
C LEU A 121 32.05 28.98 1.60
N ILE A 122 32.05 28.27 0.46
CA ILE A 122 31.82 26.82 0.41
C ILE A 122 32.85 26.09 1.27
N ARG A 123 34.14 26.37 1.09
CA ARG A 123 35.23 25.68 1.79
C ARG A 123 35.20 25.89 3.30
N ILE A 124 34.82 27.09 3.75
CA ILE A 124 34.88 27.45 5.17
C ILE A 124 33.56 27.26 5.92
N GLN A 125 32.41 27.26 5.25
CA GLN A 125 31.10 27.27 5.92
C GLN A 125 30.17 26.10 5.55
N ALA A 126 30.31 25.48 4.37
CA ALA A 126 29.29 24.53 3.88
C ALA A 126 29.10 23.31 4.80
N SER A 127 30.16 22.86 5.48
CA SER A 127 30.08 21.73 6.43
C SER A 127 29.68 22.14 7.85
N LEU A 128 29.65 23.44 8.16
CA LEU A 128 29.50 23.96 9.52
C LEU A 128 28.08 24.40 9.85
N ILE A 129 27.27 24.73 8.83
CA ILE A 129 25.89 25.20 9.01
C ILE A 129 24.93 24.30 8.23
N PRO A 130 23.61 24.28 8.58
CA PRO A 130 22.63 23.52 7.83
C PRO A 130 22.65 23.83 6.34
N SER A 131 22.69 22.81 5.49
CA SER A 131 22.79 22.94 4.04
C SER A 131 21.71 23.85 3.46
N LYS A 132 20.47 23.79 3.99
CA LYS A 132 19.37 24.69 3.60
C LYS A 132 19.69 26.16 3.91
N THR A 133 20.25 26.44 5.09
CA THR A 133 20.70 27.79 5.47
C THR A 133 21.85 28.26 4.58
N PHE A 134 22.78 27.36 4.25
CA PHE A 134 23.85 27.66 3.31
C PHE A 134 23.32 28.01 1.91
N MET A 135 22.35 27.26 1.40
CA MET A 135 21.69 27.56 0.12
C MET A 135 21.05 28.97 0.11
N THR A 136 20.38 29.37 1.20
CA THR A 136 19.86 30.75 1.33
C THR A 136 20.97 31.80 1.28
N ARG A 137 22.14 31.53 1.88
CA ARG A 137 23.29 32.44 1.81
C ARG A 137 23.88 32.55 0.40
N MET A 138 23.63 31.58 -0.47
CA MET A 138 24.11 31.59 -1.85
C MET A 138 23.19 32.34 -2.82
N LEU A 139 22.01 32.80 -2.38
CA LEU A 139 21.08 33.56 -3.23
C LEU A 139 21.69 34.82 -3.88
N PRO A 140 22.58 35.60 -3.21
CA PRO A 140 23.27 36.72 -3.84
C PRO A 140 24.29 36.33 -4.93
N TYR A 141 24.63 35.03 -5.05
CA TYR A 141 25.58 34.49 -6.02
C TYR A 141 24.84 33.57 -7.02
N PRO A 142 24.07 34.13 -7.97
CA PRO A 142 23.12 33.35 -8.78
C PRO A 142 23.77 32.23 -9.60
N ASP A 143 24.99 32.42 -10.10
CA ASP A 143 25.68 31.38 -10.88
C ASP A 143 26.20 30.25 -10.01
N ALA A 144 26.68 30.55 -8.80
CA ALA A 144 27.02 29.51 -7.81
C ALA A 144 25.75 28.78 -7.33
N TYR A 145 24.65 29.50 -7.09
CA TYR A 145 23.38 28.92 -6.67
C TYR A 145 22.85 27.91 -7.70
N LYS A 146 22.86 28.26 -9.00
CA LYS A 146 22.45 27.35 -10.09
C LYS A 146 23.25 26.04 -10.13
N VAL A 147 24.50 26.05 -9.68
CA VAL A 147 25.34 24.84 -9.59
C VAL A 147 25.02 24.04 -8.32
N LEU A 148 24.79 24.73 -7.20
CA LEU A 148 24.56 24.09 -5.90
C LEU A 148 23.14 23.55 -5.72
N GLU A 149 22.14 24.15 -6.36
CA GLU A 149 20.74 23.76 -6.22
C GLU A 149 20.48 22.31 -6.69
N PRO A 150 20.92 21.88 -7.89
CA PRO A 150 20.80 20.47 -8.29
C PRO A 150 21.50 19.51 -7.32
N ILE A 151 22.69 19.87 -6.82
CA ILE A 151 23.45 19.07 -5.84
C ILE A 151 22.64 18.91 -4.55
N TYR A 152 22.11 20.02 -4.03
CA TYR A 152 21.29 20.01 -2.83
C TYR A 152 20.02 19.17 -3.02
N ASN A 153 19.33 19.33 -4.15
CA ASN A 153 18.10 18.61 -4.45
C ASN A 153 18.34 17.10 -4.59
N GLU A 154 19.42 16.68 -5.25
CA GLU A 154 19.80 15.26 -5.33
C GLU A 154 20.04 14.66 -3.94
N LEU A 155 20.77 15.38 -3.09
CA LEU A 155 21.02 14.94 -1.71
C LEU A 155 19.75 14.94 -0.85
N LEU A 156 18.84 15.89 -1.09
CA LEU A 156 17.54 15.94 -0.42
C LEU A 156 16.69 14.71 -0.77
N VAL A 157 16.66 14.29 -2.04
CA VAL A 157 15.97 13.06 -2.45
C VAL A 157 16.56 11.84 -1.74
N LYS A 158 17.90 11.71 -1.71
CA LYS A 158 18.58 10.62 -1.00
C LYS A 158 18.25 10.61 0.49
N ALA A 159 18.34 11.77 1.16
CA ALA A 159 18.00 11.91 2.57
C ALA A 159 16.52 11.57 2.84
N THR A 160 15.64 11.92 1.91
CA THR A 160 14.21 11.59 1.97
C THR A 160 13.98 10.07 1.89
N GLY A 161 14.68 9.37 0.99
CA GLY A 161 14.63 7.91 0.89
C GLY A 161 15.13 7.21 2.16
N VAL A 162 16.19 7.73 2.78
CA VAL A 162 16.69 7.24 4.08
C VAL A 162 15.63 7.44 5.17
N ALA A 163 15.03 8.62 5.26
CA ALA A 163 13.97 8.90 6.22
C ALA A 163 12.75 7.98 6.03
N ALA A 164 12.36 7.70 4.79
CA ALA A 164 11.26 6.78 4.48
C ALA A 164 11.58 5.36 4.93
N THR A 165 12.83 4.92 4.74
CA THR A 165 13.31 3.61 5.20
C THR A 165 13.27 3.50 6.72
N LEU A 166 13.70 4.54 7.43
CA LEU A 166 13.65 4.61 8.89
C LEU A 166 12.20 4.56 9.42
N ASN A 167 11.28 5.32 8.81
CA ASN A 167 9.87 5.30 9.19
C ASN A 167 9.25 3.91 8.98
N ARG A 168 9.55 3.27 7.86
CA ARG A 168 9.15 1.88 7.59
C ARG A 168 9.70 0.94 8.65
N ASP A 169 11.00 0.98 8.94
CA ASP A 169 11.63 0.08 9.93
C ASP A 169 11.05 0.27 11.33
N LYS A 170 10.76 1.51 11.71
CA LYS A 170 10.07 1.84 12.97
C LYS A 170 8.69 1.20 13.01
N ALA A 171 7.92 1.29 11.93
CA ALA A 171 6.59 0.69 11.83
C ALA A 171 6.64 -0.85 11.82
N GLU A 172 7.54 -1.48 11.05
CA GLU A 172 7.70 -2.94 11.02
C GLU A 172 8.03 -3.55 12.38
N LYS A 173 8.84 -2.84 13.18
CA LYS A 173 9.18 -3.24 14.55
C LYS A 173 7.96 -3.24 15.47
N SER A 174 7.04 -2.29 15.30
CA SER A 174 5.86 -2.16 16.16
C SER A 174 4.66 -2.97 15.68
N ASN A 175 4.55 -3.24 14.38
CA ASN A 175 3.38 -3.88 13.77
C ASN A 175 3.51 -5.41 13.61
N GLY A 176 4.63 -6.00 14.05
CA GLY A 176 4.89 -7.43 14.01
C GLY A 176 5.43 -7.94 12.68
N SER A 177 6.27 -7.15 11.99
CA SER A 177 6.78 -7.46 10.64
C SER A 177 5.63 -7.65 9.63
N PHE A 178 4.70 -6.69 9.60
CA PHE A 178 3.49 -6.72 8.79
C PHE A 178 3.75 -7.12 7.34
N ALA A 179 4.73 -6.51 6.66
CA ALA A 179 4.95 -6.78 5.24
C ALA A 179 5.34 -8.24 4.97
N LYS A 180 6.03 -8.89 5.92
CA LYS A 180 6.41 -10.31 5.77
C LYS A 180 5.18 -11.21 5.66
N ARG A 181 4.13 -10.92 6.45
CA ARG A 181 2.89 -11.70 6.47
C ARG A 181 1.91 -11.24 5.40
N TYR A 182 1.55 -9.96 5.40
CA TYR A 182 0.43 -9.44 4.61
C TYR A 182 0.84 -8.82 3.27
N GLY A 183 2.14 -8.64 3.02
CA GLY A 183 2.59 -7.79 1.92
C GLY A 183 2.45 -6.29 2.24
N TYR A 184 2.76 -5.45 1.26
CA TYR A 184 2.61 -4.00 1.41
C TYR A 184 1.20 -3.54 1.01
N LEU A 185 0.86 -2.33 1.42
CA LEU A 185 -0.32 -1.59 1.00
C LEU A 185 0.09 -0.58 -0.07
N TYR A 186 -0.57 -0.59 -1.21
CA TYR A 186 -0.23 0.23 -2.36
C TYR A 186 -1.36 1.19 -2.69
N THR A 187 -1.05 2.47 -2.95
CA THR A 187 -1.98 3.35 -3.66
C THR A 187 -2.29 2.80 -5.04
N PHE A 188 -3.33 3.32 -5.71
CA PHE A 188 -3.67 2.84 -7.05
C PHE A 188 -2.50 3.01 -8.03
N GLU A 189 -1.85 4.16 -8.04
CA GLU A 189 -0.67 4.41 -8.88
C GLU A 189 0.58 3.66 -8.37
N GLY A 190 0.74 3.53 -7.04
CA GLY A 190 1.79 2.69 -6.47
C GLY A 190 1.66 1.22 -6.92
N ALA A 191 0.43 0.69 -6.95
CA ALA A 191 0.15 -0.67 -7.37
C ALA A 191 0.58 -0.90 -8.82
N LYS A 192 0.26 0.04 -9.73
CA LYS A 192 0.69 -0.01 -11.14
C LYS A 192 2.21 0.00 -11.29
N ASN A 193 2.90 0.82 -10.51
CA ASN A 193 4.36 0.92 -10.55
C ASN A 193 5.08 -0.29 -9.94
N ALA A 194 4.39 -1.09 -9.14
CA ALA A 194 4.97 -2.25 -8.44
C ALA A 194 4.89 -3.56 -9.24
N ILE A 195 4.22 -3.58 -10.39
CA ILE A 195 3.94 -4.81 -11.15
C ILE A 195 5.23 -5.35 -11.81
N PRO A 196 5.59 -6.64 -11.62
CA PRO A 196 6.68 -7.29 -12.35
C PRO A 196 6.26 -7.64 -13.79
N ALA A 197 7.24 -7.85 -14.67
CA ALA A 197 6.97 -8.25 -16.05
C ALA A 197 6.19 -9.58 -16.14
N GLY A 198 5.28 -9.69 -17.13
CA GLY A 198 4.45 -10.88 -17.35
C GLY A 198 3.26 -11.02 -16.39
N TRP A 199 3.04 -10.01 -15.56
CA TRP A 199 1.92 -9.92 -14.63
C TRP A 199 1.21 -8.58 -14.80
N ARG A 200 -0.06 -8.53 -14.40
CA ARG A 200 -0.86 -7.31 -14.40
C ARG A 200 -1.75 -7.21 -13.18
N LEU A 201 -2.22 -6.00 -12.89
CA LEU A 201 -3.27 -5.78 -11.92
C LEU A 201 -4.60 -6.28 -12.53
N PRO A 202 -5.38 -7.11 -11.83
CA PRO A 202 -6.64 -7.64 -12.34
C PRO A 202 -7.63 -6.51 -12.59
N SER A 203 -8.30 -6.54 -13.72
CA SER A 203 -9.44 -5.68 -14.02
C SER A 203 -10.67 -6.10 -13.20
N ASP A 204 -11.70 -5.26 -13.21
CA ASP A 204 -12.98 -5.60 -12.59
C ASP A 204 -13.61 -6.83 -13.26
N ALA A 205 -13.43 -6.98 -14.58
CA ALA A 205 -13.90 -8.13 -15.33
C ALA A 205 -13.18 -9.43 -14.90
N ASP A 206 -11.88 -9.38 -14.59
CA ASP A 206 -11.15 -10.56 -14.09
C ASP A 206 -11.72 -11.03 -12.75
N TRP A 207 -11.99 -10.07 -11.85
CA TRP A 207 -12.65 -10.37 -10.57
C TRP A 207 -14.06 -10.94 -10.75
N GLN A 208 -14.84 -10.39 -11.68
CA GLN A 208 -16.19 -10.87 -11.97
C GLN A 208 -16.19 -12.28 -12.58
N GLU A 209 -15.23 -12.60 -13.45
CA GLU A 209 -15.04 -13.95 -13.98
C GLU A 209 -14.64 -14.93 -12.88
N LEU A 210 -13.74 -14.55 -11.97
CA LEU A 210 -13.41 -15.35 -10.80
C LEU A 210 -14.67 -15.61 -9.95
N GLU A 211 -15.40 -14.56 -9.58
CA GLU A 211 -16.63 -14.65 -8.79
C GLU A 211 -17.69 -15.55 -9.45
N GLY A 212 -17.87 -15.44 -10.77
CA GLY A 212 -18.78 -16.27 -11.55
C GLY A 212 -18.34 -17.73 -11.63
N THR A 213 -17.03 -17.98 -11.80
CA THR A 213 -16.43 -19.32 -11.73
C THR A 213 -16.68 -19.97 -10.38
N LEU A 214 -16.66 -19.18 -9.31
CA LEU A 214 -17.00 -19.59 -7.95
C LEU A 214 -18.51 -19.69 -7.70
N GLY A 215 -19.35 -19.69 -8.75
CA GLY A 215 -20.79 -19.90 -8.67
C GLY A 215 -21.61 -18.67 -8.27
N MET A 216 -21.05 -17.45 -8.34
CA MET A 216 -21.85 -16.25 -8.14
C MET A 216 -22.86 -16.09 -9.28
N LYS A 217 -24.13 -15.82 -8.94
CA LYS A 217 -25.17 -15.65 -9.95
C LYS A 217 -24.99 -14.35 -10.72
N ARG A 218 -25.36 -14.34 -12.01
CA ARG A 218 -25.22 -13.18 -12.90
C ARG A 218 -25.91 -11.93 -12.37
N GLU A 219 -27.06 -12.07 -11.71
CA GLU A 219 -27.80 -10.94 -11.16
C GLU A 219 -27.04 -10.25 -10.00
N GLN A 220 -26.04 -10.92 -9.43
CA GLN A 220 -25.22 -10.40 -8.34
C GLN A 220 -23.84 -9.90 -8.79
N ILE A 221 -23.34 -10.31 -9.97
CA ILE A 221 -21.96 -10.05 -10.41
C ILE A 221 -21.69 -8.54 -10.59
N ASP A 222 -22.69 -7.77 -11.04
CA ASP A 222 -22.52 -6.35 -11.35
C ASP A 222 -22.89 -5.40 -10.20
N LEU A 223 -23.48 -5.92 -9.11
CA LEU A 223 -23.88 -5.07 -7.98
C LEU A 223 -22.64 -4.38 -7.39
N LEU A 224 -22.75 -3.08 -7.14
CA LEU A 224 -21.71 -2.23 -6.58
C LEU A 224 -22.08 -1.82 -5.15
N ASP A 225 -21.08 -1.66 -4.30
CA ASP A 225 -21.17 -1.24 -2.90
C ASP A 225 -22.07 -2.14 -2.04
N GLN A 226 -22.10 -3.44 -2.37
CA GLN A 226 -22.89 -4.46 -1.68
C GLN A 226 -22.07 -5.74 -1.45
N TRP A 227 -22.36 -6.44 -0.35
CA TRP A 227 -21.86 -7.78 -0.08
C TRP A 227 -22.64 -8.78 -0.92
N ARG A 228 -21.96 -9.49 -1.81
CA ARG A 228 -22.56 -10.30 -2.89
C ARG A 228 -22.18 -11.76 -2.79
N GLY A 229 -22.97 -12.58 -3.47
CA GLY A 229 -22.78 -14.02 -3.50
C GLY A 229 -23.24 -14.71 -2.22
N THR A 230 -22.80 -15.94 -2.03
CA THR A 230 -23.17 -16.79 -0.88
C THR A 230 -21.93 -17.39 -0.21
N VAL A 231 -20.94 -17.82 -1.00
CA VAL A 231 -19.75 -18.54 -0.52
C VAL A 231 -18.42 -18.01 -1.07
N GLN A 232 -18.45 -17.07 -2.02
CA GLN A 232 -17.25 -16.62 -2.74
C GLN A 232 -16.19 -16.03 -1.81
N GLY A 233 -16.61 -15.27 -0.80
CA GLY A 233 -15.73 -14.77 0.24
C GLY A 233 -15.11 -15.90 1.07
N LYS A 234 -15.84 -16.98 1.37
CA LYS A 234 -15.30 -18.17 2.06
C LYS A 234 -14.25 -18.88 1.19
N LEU A 235 -14.58 -19.15 -0.08
CA LEU A 235 -13.74 -19.90 -1.01
C LEU A 235 -12.39 -19.21 -1.31
N LEU A 236 -12.34 -17.87 -1.24
CA LEU A 236 -11.12 -17.10 -1.45
C LEU A 236 -10.21 -17.01 -0.21
N LYS A 237 -10.67 -17.45 0.96
CA LYS A 237 -9.88 -17.40 2.20
C LYS A 237 -8.95 -18.61 2.30
N LYS A 238 -7.94 -18.44 3.14
CA LYS A 238 -7.07 -19.54 3.56
C LYS A 238 -7.82 -20.50 4.50
N GLY A 239 -7.55 -21.79 4.37
CA GLY A 239 -8.04 -22.82 5.28
C GLY A 239 -9.02 -23.80 4.63
N GLU A 240 -9.78 -24.52 5.47
CA GLU A 240 -10.72 -25.56 5.03
C GLU A 240 -11.81 -24.98 4.11
N GLY A 241 -11.94 -25.57 2.91
CA GLY A 241 -12.83 -25.08 1.85
C GLY A 241 -12.30 -23.89 1.05
N GLY A 242 -11.08 -23.41 1.34
CA GLY A 242 -10.38 -22.42 0.53
C GLY A 242 -9.79 -23.03 -0.75
N LEU A 243 -9.69 -22.24 -1.81
CA LEU A 243 -9.22 -22.67 -3.14
C LEU A 243 -7.75 -22.30 -3.42
N GLY A 244 -6.98 -21.94 -2.39
CA GLY A 244 -5.57 -21.56 -2.53
C GLY A 244 -5.32 -20.11 -2.96
N PHE A 245 -6.37 -19.31 -3.19
CA PHE A 245 -6.23 -17.85 -3.35
C PHE A 245 -5.70 -17.18 -2.07
N ASP A 246 -6.04 -17.76 -0.92
CA ASP A 246 -5.52 -17.41 0.40
C ASP A 246 -5.55 -15.90 0.72
N ALA A 247 -6.70 -15.25 0.56
CA ALA A 247 -6.87 -13.84 0.92
C ALA A 247 -6.47 -13.60 2.39
N GLU A 248 -5.47 -12.74 2.59
CA GLU A 248 -4.98 -12.33 3.91
C GLU A 248 -5.64 -11.01 4.34
N PHE A 249 -5.93 -10.85 5.64
CA PHE A 249 -6.70 -9.72 6.19
C PHE A 249 -5.79 -8.61 6.73
N GLY A 250 -4.89 -8.07 5.92
CA GLY A 250 -3.93 -7.05 6.38
C GLY A 250 -4.53 -5.65 6.60
N GLY A 251 -5.84 -5.46 6.37
CA GLY A 251 -6.49 -4.18 6.48
C GLY A 251 -6.11 -3.23 5.34
N ALA A 252 -6.11 -1.94 5.63
CA ALA A 252 -5.88 -0.90 4.64
C ALA A 252 -5.30 0.38 5.24
N ARG A 253 -4.79 1.25 4.37
CA ARG A 253 -4.63 2.68 4.62
C ARG A 253 -5.70 3.43 3.83
N VAL A 254 -6.83 3.74 4.47
CA VAL A 254 -7.99 4.36 3.80
C VAL A 254 -7.80 5.86 3.63
N PHE A 255 -8.55 6.46 2.70
CA PHE A 255 -8.55 7.91 2.53
C PHE A 255 -9.20 8.60 3.73
N GLY A 256 -8.50 9.56 4.33
CA GLY A 256 -8.95 10.29 5.51
C GLY A 256 -8.39 9.73 6.81
N ILE A 257 -8.84 10.30 7.93
CA ILE A 257 -8.45 9.89 9.27
C ILE A 257 -9.69 9.32 9.95
N PHE A 258 -9.55 8.12 10.51
CA PHE A 258 -10.65 7.42 11.17
C PHE A 258 -10.41 7.39 12.68
N MET A 259 -11.16 6.55 13.38
CA MET A 259 -11.09 6.39 14.84
C MET A 259 -9.63 6.28 15.30
N TYR A 260 -9.26 7.05 16.31
CA TYR A 260 -7.89 7.17 16.88
C TYR A 260 -6.84 7.93 16.06
N GLY A 261 -7.24 8.71 15.05
CA GLY A 261 -6.31 9.64 14.39
C GLY A 261 -5.40 9.00 13.34
N SER A 262 -5.70 7.76 12.92
CA SER A 262 -4.92 7.00 11.95
C SER A 262 -5.70 6.78 10.64
N PRO A 263 -5.04 6.81 9.47
CA PRO A 263 -5.62 6.35 8.21
C PRO A 263 -5.61 4.82 8.09
N TYR A 264 -4.96 4.10 9.00
CA TYR A 264 -4.86 2.64 8.96
C TYR A 264 -6.00 1.99 9.76
N GLY A 265 -6.66 1.00 9.16
CA GLY A 265 -7.78 0.32 9.79
C GLY A 265 -7.99 -1.12 9.30
N ASN A 266 -8.82 -1.85 10.05
CA ASN A 266 -9.34 -3.19 9.72
C ASN A 266 -8.28 -4.28 9.52
N LYS A 267 -7.07 -4.11 10.07
CA LYS A 267 -6.09 -5.20 10.20
C LYS A 267 -6.72 -6.36 10.98
N ASP A 268 -6.47 -7.57 10.47
CA ASP A 268 -7.02 -8.84 10.94
C ASP A 268 -8.55 -9.01 10.77
N VAL A 269 -9.22 -8.04 10.12
CA VAL A 269 -10.66 -8.07 9.87
C VAL A 269 -10.98 -8.15 8.38
N ASN A 270 -10.33 -7.34 7.55
CA ASN A 270 -10.58 -7.28 6.10
C ASN A 270 -9.29 -7.42 5.29
N GLY A 271 -9.38 -8.11 4.15
CA GLY A 271 -8.46 -7.99 3.04
C GLY A 271 -9.08 -7.12 1.96
N TYR A 272 -8.36 -6.09 1.51
CA TYR A 272 -8.79 -5.20 0.43
C TYR A 272 -7.86 -5.35 -0.76
N PHE A 273 -8.42 -5.41 -1.96
CA PHE A 273 -7.68 -5.64 -3.19
C PHE A 273 -8.07 -4.64 -4.27
N TRP A 274 -7.06 -4.07 -4.94
CA TRP A 274 -7.29 -3.23 -6.10
C TRP A 274 -7.72 -4.03 -7.33
N SER A 275 -8.58 -3.42 -8.12
CA SER A 275 -8.70 -3.69 -9.55
C SER A 275 -7.94 -2.61 -10.35
N SER A 276 -7.55 -2.88 -11.59
CA SER A 276 -7.03 -1.89 -12.55
C SER A 276 -8.13 -1.03 -13.20
N SER A 277 -9.40 -1.40 -13.02
CA SER A 277 -10.54 -0.66 -13.53
C SER A 277 -10.90 0.52 -12.64
N GLU A 278 -11.33 1.59 -13.29
CA GLU A 278 -11.74 2.85 -12.67
C GLU A 278 -13.21 3.15 -12.99
N LEU A 279 -13.86 3.92 -12.12
CA LEU A 279 -15.21 4.43 -12.32
C LEU A 279 -15.18 5.96 -12.21
N ALA A 280 -15.82 6.65 -13.16
CA ALA A 280 -16.07 8.07 -13.04
C ALA A 280 -17.27 8.30 -12.09
N LEU A 281 -17.03 8.97 -10.96
CA LEU A 281 -18.12 9.38 -10.05
C LEU A 281 -18.80 10.65 -10.54
N ASN A 282 -18.04 11.52 -11.20
CA ASN A 282 -18.48 12.75 -11.85
C ASN A 282 -17.39 13.17 -12.86
N ASP A 283 -17.63 14.27 -13.59
CA ASP A 283 -16.75 14.79 -14.65
C ASP A 283 -15.30 15.05 -14.20
N SER A 284 -15.06 15.22 -12.90
CA SER A 284 -13.75 15.57 -12.32
C SER A 284 -13.14 14.50 -11.43
N THR A 285 -13.89 13.45 -11.07
CA THR A 285 -13.48 12.49 -10.04
C THR A 285 -13.55 11.06 -10.57
N GLN A 286 -12.41 10.39 -10.61
CA GLN A 286 -12.29 8.96 -10.87
C GLN A 286 -11.89 8.21 -9.59
N VAL A 287 -12.49 7.06 -9.37
CA VAL A 287 -12.20 6.15 -8.26
C VAL A 287 -11.78 4.79 -8.78
N GLY A 288 -10.91 4.11 -8.04
CA GLY A 288 -10.56 2.73 -8.35
C GLY A 288 -11.62 1.76 -7.86
N ILE A 289 -11.87 0.70 -8.61
CA ILE A 289 -12.72 -0.40 -8.17
C ILE A 289 -11.91 -1.33 -7.26
N THR A 290 -12.57 -1.88 -6.23
CA THR A 290 -11.93 -2.70 -5.20
C THR A 290 -12.73 -3.97 -4.92
N ARG A 291 -12.08 -4.94 -4.29
CA ARG A 291 -12.73 -6.06 -3.60
C ARG A 291 -12.40 -6.05 -2.12
N SER A 292 -13.37 -6.45 -1.29
CA SER A 292 -13.14 -6.71 0.14
C SER A 292 -13.63 -8.10 0.54
N VAL A 293 -12.75 -8.83 1.21
CA VAL A 293 -13.06 -10.11 1.88
C VAL A 293 -12.92 -9.88 3.38
N MET A 294 -13.93 -10.28 4.16
CA MET A 294 -13.97 -10.10 5.62
C MET A 294 -13.88 -11.45 6.34
N PHE A 295 -13.19 -11.49 7.48
CA PHE A 295 -12.88 -12.73 8.20
C PHE A 295 -14.12 -13.59 8.52
N ASP A 296 -15.23 -12.99 8.93
CA ASP A 296 -16.47 -13.66 9.36
C ASP A 296 -17.58 -13.71 8.31
N ARG A 297 -17.34 -13.24 7.08
CA ARG A 297 -18.34 -13.26 5.99
C ARG A 297 -18.01 -14.25 4.89
N SER A 298 -19.01 -15.00 4.44
CA SER A 298 -18.88 -15.88 3.27
C SER A 298 -19.09 -15.16 1.94
N THR A 299 -19.53 -13.90 1.98
CA THR A 299 -19.75 -13.04 0.81
C THR A 299 -18.53 -12.15 0.51
N ILE A 300 -18.52 -11.54 -0.67
CA ILE A 300 -17.47 -10.60 -1.10
C ILE A 300 -18.08 -9.24 -1.44
N LEU A 301 -17.39 -8.16 -1.09
CA LEU A 301 -17.81 -6.80 -1.46
C LEU A 301 -17.09 -6.38 -2.75
N ARG A 302 -17.84 -5.87 -3.72
CA ARG A 302 -17.31 -5.02 -4.80
C ARG A 302 -17.65 -3.58 -4.48
N GLY A 303 -16.65 -2.72 -4.38
CA GLY A 303 -16.87 -1.32 -4.03
C GLY A 303 -15.89 -0.39 -4.73
N THR A 304 -15.95 0.89 -4.40
CA THR A 304 -15.03 1.90 -4.95
C THR A 304 -14.20 2.56 -3.86
N SER A 305 -13.06 3.11 -4.25
CA SER A 305 -12.23 3.89 -3.34
C SER A 305 -11.42 4.96 -4.05
N ARG A 306 -11.08 6.02 -3.32
CA ARG A 306 -10.18 7.06 -3.80
C ARG A 306 -8.78 6.49 -4.02
N LYS A 307 -8.11 6.97 -5.07
CA LYS A 307 -6.84 6.40 -5.54
C LYS A 307 -5.67 6.62 -4.58
N GLU A 308 -5.81 7.53 -3.61
CA GLU A 308 -4.84 7.79 -2.55
C GLU A 308 -4.98 6.86 -1.32
N ALA A 309 -6.07 6.09 -1.24
CA ALA A 309 -6.12 4.95 -0.32
C ALA A 309 -5.09 3.90 -0.75
N ALA A 310 -4.63 3.05 0.17
CA ALA A 310 -3.70 1.98 -0.12
C ALA A 310 -4.23 0.62 0.34
N TYR A 311 -4.22 -0.34 -0.58
CA TYR A 311 -4.74 -1.70 -0.42
C TYR A 311 -3.72 -2.74 -0.89
N HIS A 312 -3.98 -4.01 -0.59
CA HIS A 312 -3.14 -5.08 -1.08
C HIS A 312 -3.30 -5.28 -2.58
N VAL A 313 -2.28 -5.87 -3.20
CA VAL A 313 -2.25 -6.18 -4.63
C VAL A 313 -2.17 -7.69 -4.80
N ARG A 314 -3.13 -8.22 -5.56
CA ARG A 314 -3.19 -9.59 -6.07
C ARG A 314 -3.01 -9.50 -7.56
N LEU A 315 -1.92 -10.03 -8.10
CA LEU A 315 -1.66 -9.98 -9.54
C LEU A 315 -2.25 -11.19 -10.25
N ILE A 316 -2.61 -10.99 -11.50
CA ILE A 316 -3.03 -12.04 -12.43
C ILE A 316 -2.02 -12.10 -13.57
N LYS A 317 -1.75 -13.30 -14.07
CA LYS A 317 -0.83 -13.52 -15.20
C LYS A 317 -1.39 -12.87 -16.47
N GLU A 318 -0.52 -12.26 -17.27
CA GLU A 318 -0.90 -11.67 -18.57
C GLU A 318 -1.40 -12.71 -19.58
#